data_AF-A0A2P8AMA3-F1
#
_entry.id   AF-A0A2P8AMA3-F1
#
_cell.length_a   1.000
_cell.length_b   1.000
_cell.length_c   1.000
_cell.angle_alpha   90.00
_cell.angle_beta   90.00
_cell.angle_gamma   90.00
#
_symmetry.space_group_name_H-M   'P 1'
#
loop_
_entity.id
_entity.type
_entity.pdbx_description
1 polymer ?
#
loop_
_entity_poly.entity_id
_entity_poly.type
_entity_poly.pdbx_seq_one_letter_code
_entity_poly.pdbx_strand_id
1 'polypeptide(L)'
;MPDDLTDEFGEYAHEEILQALVLRLLTSADLDELCDDADLPQLTHDDGLPVTITSARTYRDAGVLTLDRGVWLELSDGSVYGLTVQISRRPRGEVTLRRR
;
A
#
# COMPACT_ATOMS: atom_id res chain seq x y z
N MET A 1 -27.27 -9.14 14.36
CA MET A 1 -26.51 -7.89 14.24
C MET A 1 -25.81 -7.96 12.90
N PRO A 2 -26.20 -7.16 11.90
CA PRO A 2 -25.39 -7.06 10.69
C PRO A 2 -23.99 -6.57 11.10
N ASP A 3 -22.95 -7.15 10.52
CA ASP A 3 -21.56 -6.96 10.92
C ASP A 3 -21.17 -5.47 10.88
N ASP A 4 -20.78 -4.92 12.03
CA ASP A 4 -20.31 -3.53 12.23
C ASP A 4 -19.19 -3.13 11.25
N LEU A 5 -18.45 -4.11 10.74
CA LEU A 5 -17.37 -3.96 9.76
C LEU A 5 -17.87 -3.71 8.33
N THR A 6 -19.06 -4.20 7.97
CA THR A 6 -19.64 -3.92 6.66
C THR A 6 -20.10 -2.46 6.52
N ASP A 7 -20.43 -1.79 7.63
CA ASP A 7 -20.71 -0.36 7.65
C ASP A 7 -19.42 0.49 7.65
N GLU A 8 -18.32 -0.01 8.23
CA GLU A 8 -17.00 0.68 8.22
C GLU A 8 -16.31 0.63 6.85
N PHE A 9 -16.38 -0.51 6.14
CA PHE A 9 -15.62 -0.74 4.89
C PHE A 9 -16.47 -0.81 3.61
N GLY A 10 -17.80 -0.95 3.72
CA GLY A 10 -18.76 -0.86 2.61
C GLY A 10 -18.47 -1.72 1.36
N GLU A 11 -18.90 -1.23 0.19
CA GLU A 11 -18.74 -1.87 -1.14
C GLU A 11 -17.26 -1.98 -1.59
N TYR A 12 -16.37 -1.20 -0.98
CA TYR A 12 -14.96 -1.06 -1.38
C TYR A 12 -13.97 -1.71 -0.40
N ALA A 13 -14.46 -2.58 0.48
CA ALA A 13 -13.64 -3.20 1.55
C ALA A 13 -12.34 -3.83 1.04
N HIS A 14 -12.36 -4.48 -0.13
CA HIS A 14 -11.16 -5.08 -0.72
C HIS A 14 -10.10 -4.03 -1.03
N GLU A 15 -10.48 -2.92 -1.66
CA GLU A 15 -9.55 -1.87 -2.05
C GLU A 15 -9.00 -1.14 -0.81
N GLU A 16 -9.85 -0.92 0.20
CA GLU A 16 -9.44 -0.31 1.47
C GLU A 16 -8.47 -1.17 2.25
N ILE A 17 -8.77 -2.46 2.41
CA ILE A 17 -7.90 -3.39 3.10
C ILE A 17 -6.57 -3.53 2.35
N LEU A 18 -6.58 -3.66 1.02
CA LEU A 18 -5.35 -3.75 0.24
C LEU A 18 -4.51 -2.46 0.34
N GLN A 19 -5.12 -1.29 0.23
CA GLN A 19 -4.41 -0.02 0.41
C GLN A 19 -3.79 0.08 1.82
N ALA A 20 -4.56 -0.26 2.87
CA ALA A 20 -4.07 -0.22 4.24
C ALA A 20 -2.92 -1.20 4.48
N LEU A 21 -2.99 -2.41 3.91
CA LEU A 21 -1.93 -3.41 4.01
C LEU A 21 -0.65 -2.97 3.29
N VAL A 22 -0.76 -2.46 2.07
CA VAL A 22 0.39 -1.95 1.30
C VAL A 22 1.02 -0.76 2.03
N LEU A 23 0.21 0.19 2.50
CA LEU A 23 0.70 1.32 3.29
C LEU A 23 1.41 0.84 4.56
N ARG A 24 0.83 -0.12 5.29
CA ARG A 24 1.46 -0.67 6.49
C ARG A 24 2.79 -1.32 6.17
N LEU A 25 2.86 -2.17 5.15
CA LEU A 25 4.11 -2.83 4.73
C LEU A 25 5.22 -1.81 4.44
N LEU A 26 4.91 -0.81 3.60
CA LEU A 26 5.85 0.23 3.18
C LEU A 26 6.21 1.25 4.27
N THR A 27 5.52 1.23 5.41
CA THR A 27 5.82 2.11 6.55
C THR A 27 6.47 1.36 7.72
N SER A 28 6.45 0.02 7.71
CA SER A 28 6.91 -0.77 8.84
C SER A 28 8.17 -1.59 8.58
N ALA A 29 8.55 -1.77 7.33
CA ALA A 29 9.74 -2.54 6.93
C ALA A 29 10.67 -1.67 6.10
N ASP A 30 11.97 -1.89 6.24
CA ASP A 30 12.98 -1.25 5.41
C ASP A 30 12.99 -1.89 4.00
N LEU A 31 13.32 -1.09 2.98
CA LEU A 31 13.20 -1.53 1.59
C LEU A 31 14.21 -2.64 1.23
N ASP A 32 15.39 -2.59 1.82
CA ASP A 32 16.42 -3.61 1.71
C ASP A 32 16.00 -4.93 2.36
N GLU A 33 15.38 -4.88 3.55
CA GLU A 33 14.79 -6.09 4.18
C GLU A 33 13.71 -6.72 3.29
N LEU A 34 12.84 -5.90 2.69
CA LEU A 34 11.82 -6.38 1.76
C LEU A 34 12.42 -6.99 0.48
N CYS A 35 13.53 -6.44 -0.01
CA CYS A 35 14.29 -7.00 -1.13
C CYS A 35 14.88 -8.36 -0.76
N ASP A 36 15.49 -8.48 0.42
CA ASP A 36 16.12 -9.71 0.89
C ASP A 36 15.08 -10.83 1.09
N ASP A 37 13.95 -10.52 1.73
CA ASP A 37 12.84 -11.47 1.92
C ASP A 37 12.27 -11.99 0.60
N ALA A 38 12.37 -11.19 -0.47
CA ALA A 38 11.87 -11.51 -1.80
C ALA A 38 12.94 -12.11 -2.74
N ASP A 39 14.19 -12.30 -2.28
CA ASP A 39 15.33 -12.71 -3.12
C ASP A 39 15.54 -11.77 -4.32
N LEU A 40 15.44 -10.46 -4.07
CA LEU A 40 15.58 -9.39 -5.06
C LEU A 40 16.85 -8.56 -4.81
N PRO A 41 17.43 -7.95 -5.86
CA PRO A 41 18.56 -7.04 -5.68
C PRO A 41 18.14 -5.78 -4.91
N GLN A 42 18.99 -5.36 -3.96
CA GLN A 42 18.81 -4.12 -3.23
C GLN A 42 19.13 -2.91 -4.12
N LEU A 43 18.39 -1.82 -3.90
CA LEU A 43 18.69 -0.53 -4.50
C LEU A 43 19.69 0.21 -3.61
N THR A 44 20.77 0.71 -4.20
CA THR A 44 21.80 1.47 -3.49
C THR A 44 22.10 2.78 -4.20
N HIS A 45 22.40 3.81 -3.43
CA HIS A 45 22.96 5.07 -3.91
C HIS A 45 24.37 4.89 -4.48
N ASP A 46 24.90 5.94 -5.11
CA ASP A 46 26.27 5.97 -5.63
C ASP A 46 27.34 5.82 -4.53
N ASP A 47 27.00 6.14 -3.29
CA ASP A 47 27.87 5.97 -2.11
C ASP A 47 27.80 4.56 -1.50
N GLY A 48 26.96 3.68 -2.05
CA GLY A 48 26.77 2.30 -1.61
C GLY A 48 25.80 2.13 -0.44
N LEU A 49 25.16 3.20 0.04
CA LEU A 49 24.10 3.10 1.05
C LEU A 49 22.78 2.61 0.42
N PRO A 50 21.97 1.83 1.14
CA PRO A 50 20.65 1.42 0.65
C PRO A 50 19.73 2.62 0.40
N VAL A 51 18.92 2.52 -0.66
CA VAL A 51 17.79 3.41 -0.88
C VAL A 51 16.69 3.06 0.10
N THR A 52 16.23 4.02 0.89
CA THR A 52 15.17 3.82 1.89
C THR A 52 13.87 4.51 1.50
N ILE A 53 12.76 4.07 2.10
CA ILE A 53 11.46 4.75 1.99
C ILE A 53 11.48 5.96 2.93
N THR A 54 11.32 7.15 2.38
CA THR A 54 11.29 8.40 3.18
C THR A 54 9.87 8.84 3.50
N SER A 55 8.91 8.50 2.64
CA SER A 55 7.49 8.74 2.89
C SER A 55 6.62 7.72 2.16
N ALA A 56 5.61 7.21 2.86
CA ALA A 56 4.52 6.46 2.25
C ALA A 56 3.19 7.00 2.81
N ARG A 57 2.29 7.42 1.92
CA ARG A 57 1.01 8.05 2.26
C ARG A 57 -0.08 7.54 1.33
N THR A 58 -1.34 7.51 1.77
CA THR A 58 -2.42 7.27 0.81
C THR A 58 -2.45 8.38 -0.24
N TYR A 59 -2.97 8.12 -1.44
CA TYR A 59 -3.20 9.17 -2.44
C TYR A 59 -3.98 10.37 -1.89
N ARG A 60 -4.99 10.11 -1.04
CA ARG A 60 -5.76 11.15 -0.37
C ARG A 60 -4.87 12.04 0.51
N ASP A 61 -4.03 11.43 1.35
CA ASP A 61 -3.18 12.16 2.30
C ASP A 61 -1.99 12.84 1.61
N ALA A 62 -1.57 12.34 0.46
CA ALA A 62 -0.59 12.96 -0.41
C ALA A 62 -1.16 14.07 -1.31
N GLY A 63 -2.48 14.33 -1.27
CA GLY A 63 -3.14 15.34 -2.09
C GLY A 63 -3.21 14.99 -3.57
N VAL A 64 -3.07 13.71 -3.93
CA VAL A 64 -3.19 13.22 -5.31
C VAL A 64 -4.66 13.26 -5.71
N LEU A 65 -4.96 13.98 -6.81
CA LEU A 65 -6.31 14.15 -7.33
C LEU A 65 -6.74 12.93 -8.16
N THR A 66 -7.15 11.86 -7.49
CA THR A 66 -7.69 10.65 -8.12
C THR A 66 -8.83 10.05 -7.31
N LEU A 67 -9.70 9.29 -7.98
CA LEU A 67 -10.72 8.46 -7.35
C LEU A 67 -10.19 7.06 -7.00
N ASP A 68 -9.06 6.68 -7.59
CA ASP A 68 -8.44 5.39 -7.32
C ASP A 68 -7.84 5.35 -5.92
N ARG A 69 -7.79 4.16 -5.33
CA ARG A 69 -7.01 3.92 -4.12
C ARG A 69 -5.57 3.62 -4.47
N GLY A 70 -4.67 3.99 -3.59
CA GLY A 70 -3.25 3.75 -3.78
C GLY A 70 -2.37 4.45 -2.76
N VAL A 71 -1.07 4.21 -2.88
CA VAL A 71 -0.04 4.77 -2.01
C VAL A 71 0.91 5.62 -2.85
N TRP A 72 1.16 6.83 -2.36
CA TRP A 72 2.23 7.70 -2.82
C TRP A 72 3.49 7.35 -2.03
N LEU A 73 4.56 7.01 -2.75
CA LEU A 73 5.82 6.53 -2.19
C LEU A 73 6.96 7.47 -2.62
N GLU A 74 7.73 7.95 -1.65
CA GLU A 74 8.93 8.75 -1.85
C GLU A 74 10.13 7.99 -1.30
N LEU A 75 11.21 7.92 -2.09
CA LEU A 75 12.43 7.24 -1.74
C LEU A 75 13.57 8.23 -1.49
N SER A 76 14.59 7.77 -0.78
CA SER A 76 15.75 8.61 -0.41
C SER A 76 16.61 9.06 -1.61
N ASP A 77 16.51 8.38 -2.75
CA ASP A 77 17.17 8.76 -4.02
C ASP A 77 16.41 9.87 -4.77
N GLY A 78 15.33 10.38 -4.19
CA GLY A 78 14.47 11.40 -4.77
C GLY A 78 13.46 10.87 -5.78
N SER A 79 13.45 9.56 -6.04
CA SER A 79 12.41 8.95 -6.86
C SER A 79 11.07 8.92 -6.14
N VAL A 80 9.99 9.04 -6.93
CA VAL A 80 8.63 9.11 -6.42
C VAL A 80 7.72 8.24 -7.28
N TYR A 81 6.93 7.39 -6.63
CA TYR A 81 6.08 6.42 -7.28
C TYR A 81 4.64 6.47 -6.77
N GLY A 82 3.71 6.20 -7.67
CA GLY A 82 2.32 5.91 -7.33
C GLY A 82 2.02 4.41 -7.45
N LEU A 83 1.60 3.78 -6.35
CA LEU A 83 1.16 2.40 -6.29
C LEU A 83 -0.37 2.35 -6.26
N THR A 84 -1.00 2.18 -7.42
CA THR A 84 -2.45 2.20 -7.57
C THR A 84 -3.07 0.81 -7.37
N VAL A 85 -4.10 0.71 -6.53
CA VAL A 85 -4.94 -0.47 -6.40
C VAL A 85 -6.04 -0.39 -7.46
N GLN A 86 -5.99 -1.30 -8.43
CA GLN A 86 -6.98 -1.36 -9.51
C GLN A 86 -7.84 -2.62 -9.40
N ILE A 87 -9.16 -2.45 -9.61
CA ILE A 87 -10.07 -3.58 -9.76
C ILE A 87 -10.22 -3.94 -11.22
N SER A 88 -9.64 -5.07 -11.60
CA SER A 88 -9.89 -5.67 -12.93
C SER A 88 -11.15 -6.54 -12.94
N ARG A 89 -11.61 -7.03 -11.79
CA ARG A 89 -12.83 -7.84 -11.65
C ARG A 89 -13.37 -7.78 -10.22
N ARG A 90 -14.69 -7.58 -10.07
CA ARG A 90 -15.37 -7.64 -8.77
C ARG A 90 -15.51 -9.09 -8.25
N PRO A 91 -15.50 -9.31 -6.93
CA PRO A 91 -15.79 -10.62 -6.34
C PRO A 91 -17.13 -11.19 -6.83
N ARG A 92 -17.22 -12.52 -6.95
CA ARG A 92 -18.43 -13.21 -7.44
C ARG A 92 -19.51 -13.41 -6.37
N GLY A 93 -19.19 -13.15 -5.11
CA GLY A 93 -20.09 -13.30 -3.97
C GLY A 93 -19.68 -12.38 -2.84
N GLU A 94 -20.56 -12.25 -1.85
CA GLU A 94 -20.30 -11.44 -0.66
C GLU A 94 -19.13 -12.00 0.15
N VAL A 95 -18.30 -11.09 0.67
CA VAL A 95 -17.20 -11.42 1.57
C VAL A 95 -17.59 -10.93 2.96
N THR A 96 -17.59 -11.84 3.93
CA THR A 96 -17.82 -11.49 5.34
C THR A 96 -16.50 -11.06 5.98
N LEU A 97 -16.46 -9.86 6.54
CA LEU A 97 -15.32 -9.37 7.30
C LEU A 97 -15.36 -9.93 8.72
N ARG A 98 -14.22 -10.37 9.26
CA ARG A 98 -14.10 -10.86 10.64
C ARG A 98 -12.92 -10.19 11.33
N ARG A 99 -13.15 -9.64 12.52
CA ARG A 99 -12.07 -9.21 13.43
C ARG A 99 -11.83 -10.32 14.45
N ARG A 100 -10.56 -10.58 14.78
CA ARG A 100 -10.18 -11.52 15.84
C ARG A 100 -10.19 -10.83 17.19
#